data_AF-A0A7S0Y794-F1
#
_entry.id   AF-A0A7S0Y794-F1
#
_cell.length_a   1.000
_cell.length_b   1.000
_cell.length_c   1.000
_cell.angle_alpha   90.00
_cell.angle_beta   90.00
_cell.angle_gamma   90.00
#
_symmetry.space_group_name_H-M   'P 1'
#
loop_
_entity.id
_entity.type
_entity.pdbx_description
1 polymer ?
#
loop_
_entity_poly.entity_id
_entity_poly.type
_entity_poly.pdbx_seq_one_letter_code
_entity_poly.pdbx_strand_id
1 'polypeptide(L)'
;TIREPPPPSLELFDLDESFASETSRLATLTNKCSGETDLDYFIMEAGSIVGLKLPEDATAKTVLAEIFRKISQCKMVGPGLDLSGKILYMGGDGGGREMLDLMRTNGALEL
;
A
#
# COMPACT_ATOMS: atom_id res chain seq x y z
N THR A 1 42.71 -22.68 -35.09
CA THR A 1 42.08 -21.47 -34.53
C THR A 1 40.64 -21.79 -34.20
N ILE A 2 40.25 -21.67 -32.93
CA ILE A 2 38.88 -21.95 -32.47
C ILE A 2 37.98 -20.81 -32.98
N ARG A 3 36.86 -21.16 -33.61
CA ARG A 3 35.91 -20.22 -34.20
C ARG A 3 34.97 -19.73 -33.10
N GLU A 4 35.06 -18.45 -32.75
CA GLU A 4 34.20 -17.84 -31.73
C GLU A 4 32.72 -17.84 -32.17
N PRO A 5 31.78 -18.05 -31.24
CA PRO A 5 30.35 -17.99 -31.57
C PRO A 5 29.96 -16.58 -32.03
N PRO A 6 28.93 -16.46 -32.88
CA PRO A 6 28.42 -15.15 -33.27
C PRO A 6 27.95 -14.37 -32.03
N PRO A 7 28.08 -13.03 -32.02
CA PRO A 7 27.63 -12.20 -30.92
C PRO A 7 26.12 -12.43 -30.67
N PRO A 8 25.67 -12.36 -29.41
CA PRO A 8 24.26 -12.48 -29.08
C PRO A 8 23.44 -11.43 -29.84
N SER A 9 22.22 -11.79 -30.24
CA SER A 9 21.30 -10.86 -30.89
C SER A 9 20.96 -9.69 -29.97
N LEU A 10 21.02 -8.47 -30.51
CA LEU A 10 20.68 -7.27 -29.77
C LEU A 10 19.15 -7.14 -29.65
N GLU A 11 18.62 -7.43 -28.47
CA GLU A 11 17.23 -7.12 -28.10
C GLU A 11 17.15 -5.69 -27.57
N LEU A 12 16.31 -4.87 -28.20
CA LEU A 12 16.07 -3.50 -27.78
C LEU A 12 14.98 -3.51 -26.71
N PHE A 13 15.38 -3.57 -25.45
CA PHE A 13 14.46 -3.43 -24.32
C PHE A 13 14.13 -1.96 -24.10
N ASP A 14 12.84 -1.66 -23.95
CA ASP A 14 12.44 -0.38 -23.40
C ASP A 14 12.75 -0.39 -21.89
N LEU A 15 13.78 0.37 -21.51
CA LEU A 15 14.25 0.45 -20.14
C LEU A 15 13.23 1.18 -19.25
N ASP A 16 12.47 2.12 -19.81
CA ASP A 16 11.45 2.83 -19.05
C ASP A 16 10.26 1.92 -18.73
N GLU A 17 9.96 0.95 -19.60
CA GLU A 17 8.95 -0.07 -19.34
C GLU A 17 9.48 -1.18 -18.41
N SER A 18 10.71 -1.65 -18.64
CA SER A 18 11.29 -2.79 -17.93
C SER A 18 11.77 -2.44 -16.51
N PHE A 19 12.17 -1.19 -16.28
CA PHE A 19 12.64 -0.69 -14.97
C PHE A 19 11.66 0.31 -14.36
N ALA A 20 10.44 0.42 -14.88
CA ALA A 20 9.40 1.27 -14.30
C ALA A 20 9.21 0.95 -12.81
N SER A 21 9.33 1.97 -11.97
CA SER A 21 8.94 1.85 -10.56
C SER A 21 7.46 1.47 -10.46
N GLU A 22 7.08 0.82 -9.36
CA GLU A 22 5.67 0.48 -9.07
C GLU A 22 4.75 1.71 -9.21
N THR A 23 5.23 2.88 -8.80
CA THR A 23 4.55 4.16 -8.95
C THR A 23 4.34 4.59 -10.41
N SER A 24 5.34 4.42 -11.27
CA SER A 24 5.23 4.75 -12.71
C SER A 24 4.27 3.80 -13.43
N ARG A 25 4.32 2.50 -13.06
CA ARG A 25 3.39 1.47 -13.56
C ARG A 25 1.95 1.76 -13.16
N LEU A 26 1.71 2.13 -11.89
CA LEU A 26 0.39 2.53 -11.41
C LEU A 26 -0.15 3.76 -12.12
N ALA A 27 0.67 4.81 -12.29
CA ALA A 27 0.27 6.02 -13.01
C ALA A 27 -0.16 5.70 -14.45
N THR A 28 0.59 4.83 -15.13
CA THR A 28 0.26 4.37 -16.47
C THR A 28 -1.03 3.56 -16.50
N LEU A 29 -1.25 2.68 -15.51
CA LEU A 29 -2.47 1.90 -15.37
C LEU A 29 -3.71 2.80 -15.17
N THR A 30 -3.59 3.85 -14.35
CA THR A 30 -4.68 4.82 -14.12
C THR A 30 -5.09 5.53 -15.42
N ASN A 31 -4.14 5.87 -16.28
CA ASN A 31 -4.44 6.50 -17.57
C ASN A 31 -5.13 5.54 -18.56
N LYS A 32 -4.93 4.22 -18.41
CA LYS A 32 -5.53 3.20 -19.27
C LYS A 32 -6.98 2.87 -18.86
N CYS A 33 -7.31 2.94 -17.58
CA CYS A 33 -8.62 2.58 -17.05
C CYS A 33 -9.44 3.84 -16.75
N SER A 34 -10.17 4.35 -17.74
CA SER A 34 -10.99 5.56 -17.61
C SER A 34 -12.47 5.29 -17.34
N GLY A 35 -12.93 4.04 -17.46
CA GLY A 35 -14.35 3.66 -17.37
C GLY A 35 -14.69 2.76 -16.19
N GLU A 36 -15.97 2.74 -15.79
CA GLU A 36 -16.47 1.86 -14.73
C GLU A 36 -16.37 0.36 -15.10
N THR A 37 -16.31 0.04 -16.40
CA THR A 37 -16.15 -1.33 -16.91
C THR A 37 -14.79 -1.93 -16.61
N ASP A 38 -13.77 -1.08 -16.41
CA ASP A 38 -12.38 -1.51 -16.26
C ASP A 38 -11.97 -1.59 -14.78
N LEU A 39 -12.89 -1.33 -13.85
CA LEU A 39 -12.62 -1.25 -12.42
C LEU A 39 -12.06 -2.55 -11.86
N ASP A 40 -12.64 -3.69 -12.23
CA ASP A 40 -12.17 -4.99 -11.76
C ASP A 40 -10.76 -5.28 -12.25
N TYR A 41 -10.47 -4.99 -13.53
CA TYR A 41 -9.13 -5.13 -14.09
C TYR A 41 -8.13 -4.19 -13.40
N PHE A 42 -8.51 -2.92 -13.24
CA PHE A 42 -7.68 -1.92 -12.58
C PHE A 42 -7.27 -2.35 -11.17
N ILE A 43 -8.23 -2.83 -10.36
CA ILE A 43 -7.96 -3.25 -8.99
C ILE A 43 -7.05 -4.48 -8.94
N MET A 44 -7.29 -5.47 -9.81
CA MET A 44 -6.48 -6.69 -9.86
C MET A 44 -5.04 -6.40 -10.30
N GLU A 45 -4.87 -5.61 -11.37
CA GLU A 45 -3.57 -5.25 -11.92
C GLU A 45 -2.78 -4.36 -10.94
N ALA A 46 -3.45 -3.40 -10.28
CA ALA A 46 -2.84 -2.60 -9.22
C ALA A 46 -2.34 -3.47 -8.05
N GLY A 47 -3.10 -4.49 -7.66
CA GLY A 47 -2.66 -5.46 -6.64
C GLY A 47 -1.39 -6.23 -7.04
N SER A 48 -1.28 -6.60 -8.32
CA SER A 48 -0.10 -7.24 -8.90
C SER A 48 1.12 -6.30 -8.91
N ILE A 49 0.93 -5.03 -9.31
CA ILE A 49 2.01 -4.03 -9.34
C ILE A 49 2.58 -3.77 -7.94
N VAL A 50 1.73 -3.74 -6.91
CA VAL A 50 2.12 -3.54 -5.50
C VAL A 50 2.68 -4.83 -4.87
N GLY A 51 2.75 -5.94 -5.62
CA GLY A 51 3.33 -7.20 -5.16
C GLY A 51 2.49 -7.94 -4.11
N LEU A 52 1.15 -7.82 -4.19
CA LEU A 52 0.27 -8.59 -3.32
C LEU A 52 0.25 -10.06 -3.73
N LYS A 53 0.47 -10.95 -2.76
CA LYS A 53 0.27 -12.39 -2.94
C LYS A 53 -1.19 -12.71 -2.70
N LEU A 54 -1.95 -12.76 -3.77
CA LEU A 54 -3.38 -13.04 -3.75
C LEU A 54 -3.63 -14.54 -4.04
N PRO A 55 -4.69 -15.14 -3.47
CA PRO A 55 -5.11 -16.48 -3.85
C PRO A 55 -5.68 -16.49 -5.27
N GLU A 56 -5.76 -17.68 -5.89
CA GLU A 56 -6.15 -17.84 -7.29
C GLU A 56 -7.61 -17.46 -7.57
N ASP A 57 -8.47 -17.50 -6.54
CA ASP A 57 -9.87 -17.09 -6.54
C ASP A 57 -10.08 -15.65 -6.05
N ALA A 58 -9.00 -14.85 -5.96
CA ALA A 58 -9.09 -13.47 -5.49
C ALA A 58 -9.97 -12.62 -6.40
N THR A 59 -10.91 -11.92 -5.77
CA THR A 59 -11.75 -10.90 -6.40
C THR A 59 -11.19 -9.51 -6.13
N ALA A 60 -11.57 -8.52 -6.95
CA ALA A 60 -11.20 -7.11 -6.74
C ALA A 60 -11.46 -6.62 -5.31
N LYS A 61 -12.57 -7.06 -4.69
CA LYS A 61 -12.90 -6.75 -3.29
C LYS A 61 -11.85 -7.28 -2.30
N THR A 62 -11.32 -8.48 -2.56
CA THR A 62 -10.30 -9.12 -1.72
C THR A 62 -8.98 -8.34 -1.80
N VAL A 63 -8.61 -7.92 -3.01
CA VAL A 63 -7.43 -7.06 -3.23
C VAL A 63 -7.55 -5.76 -2.45
N LEU A 64 -8.70 -5.09 -2.56
CA LEU A 64 -8.95 -3.82 -1.90
C LEU A 64 -8.92 -3.97 -0.36
N ALA A 65 -9.51 -5.05 0.16
CA ALA A 65 -9.48 -5.35 1.58
C ALA A 65 -8.04 -5.55 2.10
N GLU A 66 -7.20 -6.25 1.35
CA GLU A 66 -5.81 -6.49 1.72
C GLU A 66 -4.96 -5.21 1.66
N ILE A 67 -5.16 -4.37 0.64
CA ILE A 67 -4.53 -3.03 0.57
C ILE A 67 -4.95 -2.19 1.77
N PHE A 68 -6.25 -2.15 2.07
CA PHE A 68 -6.78 -1.39 3.21
C PHE A 68 -6.22 -1.90 4.54
N ARG A 69 -6.11 -3.23 4.71
CA ARG A 69 -5.47 -3.85 5.87
C ARG A 69 -4.02 -3.39 6.04
N LYS A 70 -3.23 -3.36 4.95
CA LYS A 70 -1.84 -2.87 5.00
C LYS A 70 -1.77 -1.38 5.35
N ILE A 71 -2.61 -0.54 4.72
CA ILE A 71 -2.64 0.91 4.99
C ILE A 71 -3.05 1.21 6.43
N SER A 72 -4.08 0.53 6.94
CA SER A 72 -4.53 0.70 8.32
C SER A 72 -3.46 0.29 9.34
N GLN A 73 -2.67 -0.74 9.05
CA GLN A 73 -1.53 -1.15 9.88
C GLN A 73 -0.39 -0.12 9.89
N CYS A 74 -0.13 0.55 8.77
CA CYS A 74 0.89 1.61 8.72
C CYS A 74 0.52 2.85 9.56
N LYS A 75 -0.77 3.06 9.86
CA LYS A 75 -1.23 4.16 10.75
C LYS A 75 -1.33 3.72 12.22
N MET A 76 -1.18 2.43 12.53
CA MET A 76 -1.04 1.96 13.91
C MET A 76 0.39 2.27 14.35
N VAL A 77 0.58 3.50 14.82
CA VAL A 77 1.72 3.85 15.67
C VAL A 77 1.73 2.83 16.80
N GLY A 78 2.68 1.89 16.75
CA GLY A 78 2.83 0.90 17.80
C GLY A 78 3.00 1.60 19.15
N PRO A 79 2.76 0.92 20.29
CA PRO A 79 3.25 1.41 21.55
C PRO A 79 4.78 1.53 21.41
N GLY A 80 5.29 2.75 21.25
CA GLY A 80 6.71 3.01 21.26
C GLY A 80 7.20 2.61 22.65
N LEU A 81 7.90 1.49 22.77
CA LEU A 81 8.62 1.18 23.99
C LEU A 81 9.82 2.12 24.00
N ASP A 82 9.85 3.06 24.94
CA ASP A 82 11.11 3.75 25.23
C ASP A 82 12.10 2.76 25.86
N LEU A 83 13.37 3.15 25.94
CA LEU A 83 14.43 2.34 26.56
C LEU A 83 14.18 2.02 28.06
N SER A 84 13.11 2.54 28.66
CA SER A 84 12.65 2.24 30.03
C SER A 84 11.48 1.25 30.09
N GLY A 85 11.01 0.73 28.95
CA GLY A 85 9.95 -0.29 28.88
C GLY A 85 8.54 0.26 29.14
N LYS A 86 8.34 1.58 29.02
CA LYS A 86 7.00 2.19 29.13
C LYS A 86 6.35 2.30 27.75
N ILE A 87 5.05 1.97 27.68
CA ILE A 87 4.24 2.15 26.49
C ILE A 87 4.03 3.65 26.23
N LEU A 88 4.62 4.18 25.17
CA LEU A 88 4.27 5.49 24.61
C LEU A 88 3.21 5.31 23.53
N TYR A 89 1.96 5.61 23.87
CA TYR A 89 0.92 5.84 22.87
C TYR A 89 1.20 7.18 22.19
N MET A 90 1.91 7.15 21.07
CA MET A 90 2.05 8.31 20.20
C MET A 90 0.77 8.40 19.36
N GLY A 91 -0.05 9.39 19.70
CA GLY A 91 -1.41 9.59 19.16
C GLY A 91 -1.43 9.71 17.64
N GLY A 92 -2.01 8.71 16.99
CA GLY A 92 -2.47 8.79 15.61
C GLY A 92 -3.81 9.50 15.56
N ASP A 93 -3.85 10.69 14.97
CA ASP A 93 -5.05 11.51 14.86
C ASP A 93 -6.13 10.78 14.05
N GLY A 94 -7.25 10.50 14.73
CA GLY A 94 -8.35 9.69 14.22
C GLY A 94 -9.21 9.12 15.33
N GLY A 95 -9.59 9.93 16.32
CA GLY A 95 -10.45 9.50 17.44
C GLY A 95 -10.30 10.31 18.73
N GLY A 96 -9.40 11.30 18.80
CA GLY A 96 -9.15 12.08 20.03
C GLY A 96 -10.33 12.92 20.54
N ARG A 97 -11.42 13.06 19.77
CA ARG A 97 -12.65 13.70 20.26
C ARG A 97 -13.38 12.86 21.30
N GLU A 98 -13.26 11.54 21.26
CA GLU A 98 -13.90 10.66 22.25
C GLU A 98 -13.23 10.79 23.63
N MET A 99 -11.91 11.01 23.67
CA MET A 99 -11.20 11.22 24.95
C MET A 99 -11.49 12.61 25.54
N LEU A 100 -11.57 13.66 24.70
CA LEU A 100 -11.91 15.01 25.16
C LEU A 100 -13.40 15.15 25.55
N ASP A 101 -14.30 14.43 24.86
CA ASP A 101 -15.70 14.32 25.27
C ASP A 101 -15.86 13.48 26.53
N LEU A 102 -15.09 12.40 26.70
CA LEU A 102 -15.05 11.65 27.97
C LEU A 102 -14.54 12.54 29.10
N MET A 103 -13.50 13.34 28.88
CA MET A 103 -12.99 14.29 29.88
C MET A 103 -13.98 15.44 30.17
N ARG A 104 -14.92 15.75 29.26
CA ARG A 104 -15.91 16.83 29.39
C ARG A 104 -17.29 16.34 29.88
N THR A 105 -17.69 15.11 29.57
CA THR A 105 -18.93 14.47 30.06
C THR A 105 -18.75 13.84 31.43
N ASN A 106 -17.53 13.41 31.78
CA ASN A 106 -17.22 13.25 33.20
C ASN A 106 -17.25 14.60 33.92
N GLY A 107 -17.25 15.70 33.16
CA GLY A 107 -17.32 17.05 33.67
C GLY A 107 -16.41 17.20 34.87
N ALA A 108 -16.92 17.98 35.80
CA ALA A 108 -16.79 17.69 37.21
C ALA A 108 -15.39 17.19 37.68
N LEU A 109 -14.32 17.98 37.59
CA LEU A 109 -14.22 19.43 37.72
C LEU A 109 -14.75 19.95 39.07
N GLU A 110 -13.80 20.57 39.78
CA GLU A 110 -13.87 21.37 41.00
C GLU A 110 -13.93 20.64 42.36
N LEU A 111 -12.82 20.86 43.09
CA LEU A 111 -12.40 20.50 44.45
C LEU A 111 -12.07 19.02 44.72
#